data_AF-A0AAU7DB68-F1
#
_entry.id   AF-A0AAU7DB68-F1
#
_cell.length_a   1.000
_cell.length_b   1.000
_cell.length_c   1.000
_cell.angle_alpha   90.00
_cell.angle_beta   90.00
_cell.angle_gamma   90.00
#
_symmetry.space_group_name_H-M   'P 1'
#
loop_
_entity.id
_entity.type
_entity.pdbx_description
1 polymer ?
#
loop_
_entity_poly.entity_id
_entity_poly.type
_entity_poly.pdbx_seq_one_letter_code
_entity_poly.pdbx_strand_id
1 'polypeptide(L)'
;MSIWKMFALSALGAALLVGTPATPAQVSINIGVAPICPYGYFDFPPYDCAPYGYYGPDWFVGGVFIGAGPWFHGPRGFYGHVDNRFDPRHGYRGPLPERGAQPFQHFQGNEARDGRGHVGTANHDARNEHSAGYRGAGHPGGRGRDGGHR
;
A
#
# COMPACT_ATOMS: atom_id res chain seq x y z
N MET A 1 -0.71 -61.41 22.34
CA MET A 1 0.14 -60.54 21.49
C MET A 1 1.14 -59.84 22.41
N SER A 2 2.43 -60.10 22.22
CA SER A 2 3.51 -59.65 23.13
C SER A 2 3.56 -58.13 23.22
N ILE A 3 3.50 -57.61 24.45
CA ILE A 3 3.63 -56.19 24.82
C ILE A 3 4.85 -55.51 24.16
N TRP A 4 5.90 -56.27 23.86
CA TRP A 4 7.08 -55.78 23.16
C TRP A 4 6.79 -55.33 21.71
N LYS A 5 5.84 -55.98 21.03
CA LYS A 5 5.40 -55.57 19.68
C LYS A 5 4.67 -54.22 19.71
N MET A 6 3.95 -53.92 20.81
CA MET A 6 3.25 -52.65 20.96
C MET A 6 4.23 -51.50 21.20
N PHE A 7 5.27 -51.69 22.01
CA PHE A 7 6.31 -50.66 22.20
C PHE A 7 7.08 -50.34 20.91
N ALA A 8 7.35 -51.34 20.07
CA ALA A 8 8.02 -51.14 18.79
C ALA A 8 7.17 -50.32 17.80
N LEU A 9 5.85 -50.53 17.77
CA LEU A 9 4.92 -49.77 16.94
C LEU A 9 4.76 -48.32 17.41
N SER A 10 4.74 -48.09 18.73
CA SER A 10 4.67 -46.74 19.32
C SER A 10 5.91 -45.89 19.01
N ALA A 11 7.10 -46.49 19.04
CA ALA A 11 8.35 -45.80 18.77
C ALA A 11 8.47 -45.35 17.30
N LEU A 12 7.95 -46.15 16.35
CA LEU A 12 7.91 -45.78 14.94
C LEU A 12 6.90 -44.67 14.64
N GLY A 13 5.75 -44.65 15.33
CA GLY A 13 4.74 -43.59 15.16
C GLY A 13 5.20 -42.22 15.68
N ALA A 14 5.92 -42.19 16.81
CA ALA A 14 6.44 -40.95 17.39
C ALA A 14 7.59 -40.34 16.55
N ALA A 15 8.40 -41.15 15.88
CA ALA A 15 9.51 -40.68 15.05
C ALA A 15 9.06 -39.92 13.79
N LEU A 16 7.84 -40.19 13.29
CA LEU A 16 7.30 -39.56 12.06
C LEU A 16 6.71 -38.16 12.29
N LEU A 17 6.46 -37.75 13.54
CA LEU A 17 5.84 -36.45 13.86
C LEU A 17 6.84 -35.35 14.26
N VAL A 18 8.13 -35.68 14.43
CA VAL A 18 9.15 -34.74 14.92
C VAL A 18 9.91 -34.04 13.77
N GLY A 19 9.59 -34.38 12.52
CA GLY A 19 10.46 -34.09 11.37
C GLY A 19 9.89 -33.21 10.26
N THR A 20 8.87 -32.37 10.49
CA THR A 20 8.52 -31.35 9.47
C THR A 20 9.45 -30.17 9.62
N PRO A 21 10.43 -29.95 8.72
CA PRO A 21 11.18 -28.70 8.74
C PRO A 21 10.18 -27.58 8.51
N ALA A 22 10.13 -26.61 9.44
CA ALA A 22 9.51 -25.33 9.15
C ALA A 22 10.34 -24.70 8.04
N THR A 23 9.96 -24.93 6.78
CA THR A 23 10.58 -24.28 5.64
C THR A 23 10.32 -22.79 5.82
N PRO A 24 11.35 -21.93 6.00
CA PRO A 24 11.13 -20.50 5.84
C PRO A 24 10.54 -20.32 4.43
N ALA A 25 9.31 -19.80 4.35
CA ALA A 25 8.73 -19.43 3.09
C ALA A 25 9.65 -18.35 2.50
N GLN A 26 10.49 -18.74 1.55
CA GLN A 26 11.42 -17.84 0.88
C GLN A 26 10.57 -17.00 -0.07
N VAL A 27 9.96 -15.93 0.43
CA VAL A 27 9.29 -14.94 -0.41
C VAL A 27 10.39 -14.11 -1.05
N SER A 28 10.83 -14.53 -2.23
CA SER A 28 11.70 -13.75 -3.11
C SER A 28 10.92 -12.53 -3.60
N ILE A 29 11.10 -11.38 -2.97
CA ILE A 29 10.60 -10.10 -3.49
C ILE A 29 11.60 -9.62 -4.54
N ASN A 30 11.37 -9.97 -5.81
CA ASN A 30 12.11 -9.34 -6.91
C ASN A 30 11.64 -7.89 -6.97
N ILE A 31 12.50 -6.95 -6.57
CA ILE A 31 12.22 -5.52 -6.67
C ILE A 31 12.34 -5.15 -8.15
N GLY A 32 11.26 -5.40 -8.88
CA GLY A 32 11.13 -5.16 -10.31
C GLY A 32 10.73 -3.72 -10.63
N VAL A 33 9.95 -3.56 -11.69
CA VAL A 33 9.35 -2.27 -12.06
C VAL A 33 8.27 -1.91 -11.05
N ALA A 34 8.05 -0.61 -10.81
CA ALA A 34 6.98 -0.13 -9.94
C ALA A 34 5.60 -0.69 -10.36
N PRO A 35 4.70 -1.01 -9.41
CA PRO A 35 3.34 -1.42 -9.71
C PRO A 35 2.58 -0.39 -10.56
N ILE A 36 1.87 -0.87 -11.57
CA ILE A 36 1.01 -0.03 -12.43
C ILE A 36 -0.39 0.00 -11.82
N CYS A 37 -0.64 0.98 -10.95
CA CYS A 37 -1.89 1.14 -10.22
C CYS A 37 -2.55 2.50 -10.52
N PRO A 38 -3.89 2.60 -10.49
CA PRO A 38 -4.59 3.85 -10.86
C PRO A 38 -4.19 5.06 -10.01
N TYR A 39 -3.96 4.88 -8.71
CA TYR A 39 -3.74 5.97 -7.74
C TYR A 39 -2.44 5.81 -6.95
N GLY A 40 -1.57 4.91 -7.38
CA GLY A 40 -0.41 4.45 -6.61
C GLY A 40 -0.67 3.13 -5.89
N TYR A 41 0.30 2.74 -5.08
CA TYR A 41 0.38 1.44 -4.40
C TYR A 41 0.84 1.67 -2.96
N PHE A 42 0.53 0.76 -2.04
CA PHE A 42 0.88 0.92 -0.63
C PHE A 42 2.37 1.15 -0.42
N ASP A 43 2.74 1.87 0.63
CA ASP A 43 4.12 2.18 1.03
C ASP A 43 4.88 0.97 1.62
N PHE A 44 4.25 -0.20 1.61
CA PHE A 44 4.75 -1.42 2.21
C PHE A 44 4.64 -2.64 1.30
N PRO A 45 5.52 -3.66 1.47
CA PRO A 45 5.42 -4.91 0.74
C PRO A 45 4.09 -5.64 1.01
N PRO A 46 3.48 -6.27 -0.03
CA PRO A 46 4.03 -6.50 -1.37
C PRO A 46 3.79 -5.37 -2.39
N TYR A 47 3.44 -4.15 -1.94
CA TYR A 47 3.17 -2.97 -2.78
C TYR A 47 1.92 -3.14 -3.68
N ASP A 48 0.83 -3.66 -3.10
CA ASP A 48 -0.46 -3.77 -3.80
C ASP A 48 -1.05 -2.40 -4.14
N CYS A 49 -1.96 -2.36 -5.13
CA CYS A 49 -2.63 -1.12 -5.52
C CYS A 49 -3.45 -0.54 -4.38
N ALA A 50 -3.17 0.73 -4.04
CA ALA A 50 -3.86 1.43 -2.99
C ALA A 50 -5.18 2.03 -3.53
N PRO A 51 -6.29 1.93 -2.78
CA PRO A 51 -7.55 2.55 -3.16
C PRO A 51 -7.43 4.07 -3.22
N TYR A 52 -8.32 4.71 -4.00
CA TYR A 52 -8.41 6.16 -3.99
C TYR A 52 -8.70 6.65 -2.58
N GLY A 53 -8.02 7.70 -2.15
CA GLY A 53 -8.16 8.23 -0.80
C GLY A 53 -7.21 7.61 0.22
N TYR A 54 -6.38 6.62 -0.12
CA TYR A 54 -5.30 6.22 0.79
C TYR A 54 -4.23 7.30 0.92
N TYR A 55 -3.78 7.86 -0.20
CA TYR A 55 -2.80 8.94 -0.24
C TYR A 55 -3.46 10.33 -0.30
N GLY A 56 -2.94 11.26 0.49
CA GLY A 56 -3.26 12.69 0.41
C GLY A 56 -2.62 13.37 -0.79
N PRO A 57 -2.92 14.66 -1.03
CA PRO A 57 -2.40 15.41 -2.17
C PRO A 57 -0.88 15.59 -2.15
N ASP A 58 -0.23 15.49 -0.99
CA ASP A 58 1.24 15.51 -0.84
C ASP A 58 1.97 14.51 -1.72
N TRP A 59 1.34 13.36 -1.95
CA TRP A 59 1.92 12.25 -2.71
C TRP A 59 1.79 12.43 -4.23
N PHE A 60 1.20 13.54 -4.68
CA PHE A 60 0.93 13.81 -6.07
C PHE A 60 1.55 15.13 -6.52
N VAL A 61 2.43 15.07 -7.51
CA VAL A 61 2.97 16.27 -8.18
C VAL A 61 2.28 16.41 -9.52
N GLY A 62 1.52 17.50 -9.70
CA GLY A 62 0.71 17.70 -10.91
C GLY A 62 -0.36 16.63 -11.12
N GLY A 63 -0.78 15.92 -10.08
CA GLY A 63 -1.72 14.80 -10.14
C GLY A 63 -1.08 13.43 -10.36
N VAL A 64 0.25 13.35 -10.49
CA VAL A 64 0.99 12.10 -10.70
C VAL A 64 1.58 11.62 -9.39
N PHE A 65 1.36 10.34 -9.05
CA PHE A 65 1.90 9.71 -7.86
C PHE A 65 3.44 9.69 -7.91
N ILE A 66 4.08 10.17 -6.84
CA ILE A 66 5.54 10.30 -6.76
C ILE A 66 6.26 8.98 -6.40
N GLY A 67 5.49 7.91 -6.18
CA GLY A 67 5.98 6.61 -5.78
C GLY A 67 5.99 6.42 -4.27
N ALA A 68 6.27 5.19 -3.87
CA ALA A 68 6.59 4.76 -2.50
C ALA A 68 7.55 3.56 -2.55
N GLY A 69 8.10 3.21 -1.40
CA GLY A 69 9.08 2.15 -1.23
C GLY A 69 10.35 2.38 -2.08
N PRO A 70 10.85 1.33 -2.76
CA PRO A 70 12.04 1.41 -3.61
C PRO A 70 11.95 2.38 -4.78
N TRP A 71 10.73 2.74 -5.20
CA TRP A 71 10.48 3.64 -6.34
C TRP A 71 10.01 5.04 -5.90
N PHE A 72 10.24 5.42 -4.65
CA PHE A 72 9.95 6.78 -4.19
C PHE A 72 10.86 7.81 -4.87
N HIS A 73 10.26 8.83 -5.48
CA HIS A 73 10.97 9.91 -6.19
C HIS A 73 10.68 11.32 -5.62
N GLY A 74 10.12 11.39 -4.40
CA GLY A 74 9.84 12.65 -3.73
C GLY A 74 11.08 13.32 -3.09
N PRO A 75 10.90 14.51 -2.51
CA PRO A 75 12.00 15.27 -1.92
C PRO A 75 12.56 14.59 -0.65
N ARG A 76 13.79 14.95 -0.28
CA ARG A 76 14.39 14.50 0.98
C ARG A 76 13.61 15.06 2.17
N GLY A 77 13.41 14.24 3.20
CA GLY A 77 12.65 14.62 4.39
C GLY A 77 11.15 14.74 4.17
N PHE A 78 10.64 14.19 3.06
CA PHE A 78 9.21 14.15 2.75
C PHE A 78 8.45 13.34 3.80
N TYR A 79 7.34 13.90 4.26
CA TYR A 79 6.27 13.22 4.97
C TYR A 79 4.95 13.69 4.39
N GLY A 80 4.21 12.80 3.76
CA GLY A 80 2.91 13.10 3.16
C GLY A 80 1.79 12.42 3.92
N HIS A 81 0.61 13.02 3.93
CA HIS A 81 -0.53 12.47 4.63
C HIS A 81 -1.08 11.20 3.97
N VAL A 82 -1.49 10.27 4.82
CA VAL A 82 -2.24 9.06 4.46
C VAL A 82 -3.50 8.98 5.29
N ASP A 83 -4.47 8.22 4.79
CA ASP A 83 -5.71 7.93 5.48
C ASP A 83 -5.80 6.42 5.76
N ASN A 84 -5.48 6.07 7.01
CA ASN A 84 -5.46 4.68 7.46
C ASN A 84 -6.83 3.99 7.42
N ARG A 85 -7.96 4.69 7.20
CA ARG A 85 -9.26 4.04 6.96
C ARG A 85 -9.25 3.17 5.71
N PHE A 86 -8.33 3.44 4.79
CA PHE A 86 -8.13 2.71 3.55
C PHE A 86 -6.93 1.74 3.59
N ASP A 87 -6.29 1.57 4.76
CA ASP A 87 -5.17 0.66 4.95
C ASP A 87 -5.66 -0.74 5.41
N PRO A 88 -5.36 -1.82 4.67
CA PRO A 88 -5.71 -3.19 5.08
C PRO A 88 -5.17 -3.58 6.45
N ARG A 89 -4.01 -3.03 6.86
CA ARG A 89 -3.40 -3.26 8.18
C ARG A 89 -4.18 -2.62 9.31
N HIS A 90 -4.98 -1.61 8.98
CA HIS A 90 -5.88 -0.90 9.90
C HIS A 90 -7.34 -1.35 9.75
N GLY A 91 -7.59 -2.49 9.09
CA GLY A 91 -8.90 -3.13 9.00
C GLY A 91 -9.72 -2.75 7.77
N TYR A 92 -9.15 -2.03 6.81
CA TYR A 92 -9.81 -1.84 5.52
C TYR A 92 -10.02 -3.18 4.81
N ARG A 93 -11.27 -3.42 4.37
CA ARG A 93 -11.68 -4.62 3.62
C ARG A 93 -12.45 -4.28 2.35
N GLY A 94 -12.38 -3.02 1.92
CA GLY A 94 -13.02 -2.57 0.70
C GLY A 94 -12.28 -3.06 -0.55
N PRO A 95 -12.87 -2.81 -1.74
CA PRO A 95 -12.26 -3.21 -2.99
C PRO A 95 -10.96 -2.45 -3.25
N LEU A 96 -9.93 -3.17 -3.70
CA LEU A 96 -8.72 -2.54 -4.26
C LEU A 96 -9.00 -2.14 -5.72
N PRO A 97 -8.40 -1.05 -6.21
CA PRO A 97 -8.72 -0.53 -7.52
C PRO A 97 -8.02 -1.32 -8.62
N GLU A 98 -8.74 -1.61 -9.69
CA GLU A 98 -8.20 -2.17 -10.93
C GLU A 98 -7.83 -1.05 -11.91
N ARG A 99 -7.12 -1.39 -12.99
CA ARG A 99 -6.78 -0.46 -14.06
C ARG A 99 -8.02 0.27 -14.58
N GLY A 100 -8.01 1.60 -14.53
CA GLY A 100 -9.13 2.43 -14.99
C GLY A 100 -10.21 2.70 -13.95
N ALA A 101 -9.96 2.38 -12.68
CA ALA A 101 -10.83 2.78 -11.57
C ALA A 101 -11.10 4.31 -11.61
N GLN A 102 -12.31 4.69 -11.20
CA GLN A 102 -12.72 6.10 -11.10
C GLN A 102 -12.57 6.62 -9.66
N PRO A 103 -12.12 7.87 -9.49
CA PRO A 103 -11.92 8.45 -8.17
C PRO A 103 -13.26 8.74 -7.50
N PHE A 104 -13.32 8.62 -6.18
CA PHE A 104 -14.45 9.06 -5.37
C PHE A 104 -13.95 10.05 -4.33
N GLN A 105 -14.72 11.09 -3.99
CA GLN A 105 -14.25 12.10 -3.02
C GLN A 105 -14.18 11.49 -1.60
N HIS A 106 -13.54 12.14 -0.62
CA HIS A 106 -13.44 11.76 0.83
C HIS A 106 -12.05 11.32 1.37
N PHE A 107 -10.96 12.00 0.99
CA PHE A 107 -9.70 11.88 1.72
C PHE A 107 -9.82 12.53 3.12
N GLN A 108 -9.29 11.87 4.16
CA GLN A 108 -9.14 12.43 5.50
C GLN A 108 -7.81 11.98 6.11
N GLY A 109 -6.77 12.78 5.92
CA GLY A 109 -5.44 12.46 6.43
C GLY A 109 -5.44 12.31 7.96
N ASN A 110 -4.90 11.20 8.44
CA ASN A 110 -4.82 10.88 9.88
C ASN A 110 -3.42 10.45 10.34
N GLU A 111 -2.48 10.29 9.41
CA GLU A 111 -1.09 9.96 9.68
C GLU A 111 -0.21 10.55 8.57
N ALA A 112 1.05 10.85 8.85
CA ALA A 112 2.02 11.27 7.85
C ALA A 112 3.15 10.26 7.76
N ARG A 113 3.56 9.92 6.54
CA ARG A 113 4.58 8.89 6.29
C ARG A 113 5.62 9.34 5.28
N ASP A 114 6.86 8.88 5.47
CA ASP A 114 7.92 9.02 4.48
C ASP A 114 7.72 8.04 3.31
N GLY A 115 8.51 8.19 2.25
CA GLY A 115 8.47 7.31 1.10
C GLY A 115 8.76 5.83 1.39
N ARG A 116 9.18 5.45 2.60
CA ARG A 116 9.46 4.07 3.02
C ARG A 116 8.44 3.55 4.03
N GLY A 117 7.41 4.34 4.34
CA GLY A 117 6.34 4.01 5.28
C GLY A 117 6.69 4.25 6.75
N HIS A 118 7.75 5.02 7.04
CA HIS A 118 8.02 5.46 8.40
C HIS A 118 7.07 6.59 8.78
N VAL A 119 6.49 6.49 9.97
CA VAL A 119 5.60 7.54 10.52
C VAL A 119 6.42 8.75 10.97
N GLY A 120 5.93 9.94 10.71
CA GLY A 120 6.50 11.19 11.19
C GLY A 120 5.52 12.35 11.10
N THR A 121 6.05 13.56 10.94
CA THR A 121 5.26 14.79 10.94
C THR A 121 5.37 15.47 9.58
N ALA A 122 4.23 15.70 8.92
CA ALA A 122 4.17 16.52 7.72
C ALA A 122 4.44 17.99 8.05
N ASN A 123 4.77 18.78 7.03
CA ASN A 123 5.06 20.20 7.15
C ASN A 123 3.80 21.09 7.27
N HIS A 124 2.60 20.50 7.24
CA HIS A 124 1.32 21.20 7.37
C HIS A 124 0.24 20.23 7.93
N ASP A 125 -0.93 20.78 8.29
CA ASP A 125 -2.05 20.00 8.83
C ASP A 125 -2.94 19.40 7.73
N ALA A 126 -3.32 18.12 7.88
CA ALA A 126 -4.23 17.40 6.97
C ALA A 126 -5.67 17.93 6.91
N ARG A 127 -6.09 18.81 7.83
CA ARG A 127 -7.52 19.16 8.04
C ARG A 127 -8.21 19.75 6.82
N ASN A 128 -7.46 20.44 5.96
CA ASN A 128 -7.99 21.09 4.76
C ASN A 128 -7.80 20.23 3.49
N GLU A 129 -7.27 19.01 3.63
CA GLU A 129 -7.07 18.08 2.53
C GLU A 129 -8.30 17.18 2.41
N HIS A 130 -9.21 17.54 1.50
CA HIS A 130 -10.46 16.77 1.29
C HIS A 130 -10.45 15.93 0.01
N SER A 131 -9.42 16.06 -0.82
CA SER A 131 -9.23 15.29 -2.04
C SER A 131 -7.82 14.71 -2.09
N ALA A 132 -7.71 13.42 -2.40
CA ALA A 132 -6.46 12.83 -2.85
C ALA A 132 -6.07 13.56 -4.14
N GLY A 133 -4.85 14.11 -4.20
CA GLY A 133 -4.43 15.08 -5.24
C GLY A 133 -4.34 14.52 -6.66
N TYR A 134 -4.79 13.29 -6.90
CA TYR A 134 -4.85 12.65 -8.19
C TYR A 134 -5.73 13.47 -9.16
N ARG A 135 -5.13 13.82 -10.29
CA ARG A 135 -5.84 14.31 -11.47
C ARG A 135 -5.47 13.30 -12.52
N GLY A 136 -6.45 12.56 -13.03
CA GLY A 136 -6.22 11.42 -13.92
C GLY A 136 -5.17 11.69 -14.98
N ALA A 137 -4.56 10.63 -15.53
CA ALA A 137 -3.66 10.73 -16.67
C ALA A 137 -4.42 11.34 -17.86
N GLY A 138 -4.51 12.66 -17.88
CA GLY A 138 -5.29 13.44 -18.81
C GLY A 138 -4.57 13.42 -20.13
N HIS A 139 -5.30 12.98 -21.15
CA HIS A 139 -5.03 13.33 -22.54
C HIS A 139 -4.70 14.85 -22.65
N PRO A 140 -3.71 15.25 -23.47
CA PRO A 140 -3.45 16.65 -23.75
C PRO A 140 -4.60 17.20 -24.61
N GLY A 141 -5.62 17.78 -23.99
CA GLY A 141 -6.75 18.32 -24.75
C GLY A 141 -7.87 18.86 -23.88
N GLY A 142 -7.77 20.10 -23.44
CA GLY A 142 -8.87 20.80 -22.78
C GLY A 142 -8.52 22.25 -22.50
N ARG A 143 -8.88 23.13 -23.43
CA ARG A 143 -8.62 24.58 -23.38
C ARG A 143 -9.15 25.18 -22.08
N GLY A 144 -8.32 26.01 -21.45
CA GLY A 144 -8.75 26.91 -20.39
C GLY A 144 -9.97 27.72 -20.81
N ARG A 145 -10.87 27.92 -19.85
CA ARG A 145 -11.80 29.04 -19.88
C ARG A 145 -11.54 29.86 -18.64
N ASP A 146 -10.80 30.94 -18.87
CA ASP A 146 -10.84 32.15 -18.08
C ASP A 146 -12.30 32.54 -17.83
N GLY A 147 -12.71 32.54 -16.56
CA GLY A 147 -13.98 33.09 -16.10
C GLY A 147 -13.66 34.19 -15.12
N GLY A 148 -13.44 35.39 -15.67
CA GLY A 148 -13.00 36.59 -14.95
C GLY A 148 -14.05 37.19 -14.03
N HIS A 149 -13.52 37.98 -13.10
CA HIS A 149 -14.23 38.81 -12.13
C HIS A 149 -15.32 39.71 -12.74
N ARG A 150 -16.49 39.72 -12.11
CA ARG A 150 -17.15 40.94 -11.63
C ARG A 150 -18.20 40.60 -10.57
#